data_AF-A0A0S8HDS1-F1
#
_entry.id   AF-A0A0S8HDS1-F1
#
_cell.length_a   1.000
_cell.length_b   1.000
_cell.length_c   1.000
_cell.angle_alpha   90.00
_cell.angle_beta   90.00
_cell.angle_gamma   90.00
#
_symmetry.space_group_name_H-M   'P 1'
#
loop_
_entity.id
_entity.type
_entity.pdbx_description
1 polymer ?
#
loop_
_entity_poly.entity_id
_entity_poly.type
_entity_poly.pdbx_seq_one_letter_code
_entity_poly.pdbx_strand_id
1 'polypeptide(L)'
;MTAKKTDIRADSATLYFIPVQTRVPLKFGRETLTSATCARVRMTVRDAAGSAAHGWGETPLSVPWAWPSRLSYNQRHDALRAFCIRLADAWASF
;
A
#
# COMPACT_ATOMS: atom_id res chain seq x y z
N MET A 1 19.63 -23.94 1.91
CA MET A 1 19.27 -23.48 3.27
C MET A 1 18.26 -24.47 3.84
N THR A 2 18.39 -24.84 5.11
CA THR A 2 17.41 -25.71 5.79
C THR A 2 16.22 -24.87 6.25
N ALA A 3 15.00 -25.31 5.95
CA ALA A 3 13.77 -24.63 6.37
C ALA A 3 13.63 -24.64 7.90
N LYS A 4 13.19 -23.51 8.47
CA LYS A 4 12.90 -23.34 9.90
C LYS A 4 11.40 -23.45 10.15
N LYS A 5 11.03 -23.82 11.37
CA LYS A 5 9.63 -23.90 11.80
C LYS A 5 8.89 -22.55 11.75
N THR A 6 9.63 -21.43 11.73
CA THR A 6 9.10 -20.07 11.65
C THR A 6 8.98 -19.55 10.22
N ASP A 7 9.36 -20.34 9.22
CA ASP A 7 9.31 -19.90 7.83
C ASP A 7 7.84 -19.82 7.37
N ILE A 8 7.52 -18.70 6.74
CA ILE A 8 6.22 -18.40 6.15
C ILE A 8 6.42 -17.80 4.78
N ARG A 9 5.43 -17.95 3.91
CA ARG A 9 5.35 -17.27 2.61
C ARG A 9 4.09 -16.43 2.52
N ALA A 10 4.13 -15.43 1.64
CA ALA A 10 2.91 -14.74 1.26
C ALA A 10 1.97 -15.73 0.54
N ASP A 11 0.67 -15.59 0.79
CA ASP A 11 -0.38 -16.43 0.19
C ASP A 11 -1.38 -15.57 -0.58
N SER A 12 -1.70 -14.38 -0.08
CA SER A 12 -2.53 -13.40 -0.79
C SER A 12 -2.38 -12.00 -0.18
N ALA A 13 -2.67 -10.97 -0.97
CA ALA A 13 -2.79 -9.60 -0.50
C ALA A 13 -4.08 -8.97 -1.05
N THR A 14 -4.90 -8.41 -0.17
CA THR A 14 -6.12 -7.66 -0.54
C THR A 14 -5.90 -6.18 -0.27
N LEU A 15 -5.98 -5.36 -1.32
CA LEU A 15 -5.75 -3.92 -1.27
C LEU A 15 -7.07 -3.16 -1.19
N TYR A 16 -7.11 -2.17 -0.29
CA TYR A 16 -8.21 -1.24 -0.11
C TYR A 16 -7.69 0.19 -0.27
N PHE A 17 -8.44 1.02 -1.01
CA PHE A 17 -8.20 2.46 -1.08
C PHE A 17 -9.24 3.18 -0.24
N ILE A 18 -8.79 3.82 0.84
CA ILE A 18 -9.65 4.50 1.81
C ILE A 18 -9.47 6.01 1.65
N PRO A 19 -10.52 6.77 1.29
CA PRO A 19 -10.43 8.23 1.25
C PRO A 19 -10.39 8.79 2.67
N VAL A 20 -9.43 9.68 2.94
CA VAL A 20 -9.26 10.35 4.24
C VAL A 20 -9.24 11.85 4.01
N GLN A 21 -10.12 12.57 4.69
CA GLN A 21 -10.13 14.03 4.70
C GLN A 21 -9.26 14.52 5.85
N THR A 22 -8.37 15.47 5.57
CA THR A 22 -7.57 16.09 6.63
C THR A 22 -8.43 17.09 7.38
N ARG A 23 -8.37 17.09 8.73
CA ARG A 23 -9.08 18.11 9.53
C ARG A 23 -8.58 19.53 9.25
N VAL A 24 -7.30 19.67 8.94
CA VAL A 24 -6.65 20.93 8.56
C VAL A 24 -5.81 20.69 7.31
N PRO A 25 -5.76 21.65 6.37
CA PRO A 25 -4.93 21.51 5.18
C PRO A 25 -3.44 21.34 5.55
N LEU A 26 -2.77 20.37 4.94
CA LEU A 26 -1.34 20.11 5.14
C LEU A 26 -0.53 20.70 3.98
N LYS A 27 0.48 21.54 4.28
CA LYS A 27 1.34 22.15 3.26
C LYS A 27 2.55 21.27 2.98
N PHE A 28 2.72 20.88 1.72
CA PHE A 28 3.89 20.14 1.23
C PHE A 28 4.54 20.92 0.07
N GLY A 29 5.60 21.67 0.37
CA GLY A 29 6.27 22.51 -0.62
C GLY A 29 5.30 23.51 -1.25
N ARG A 30 5.04 23.36 -2.56
CA ARG A 30 4.10 24.22 -3.29
C ARG A 30 2.65 23.75 -3.21
N GLU A 31 2.40 22.50 -2.81
CA GLU A 31 1.08 21.89 -2.77
C GLU A 31 0.45 22.01 -1.39
N THR A 32 -0.89 22.08 -1.35
CA THR A 32 -1.68 22.00 -0.12
C THR A 32 -2.60 20.80 -0.25
N LEU A 33 -2.51 19.87 0.69
CA LEU A 33 -3.28 18.64 0.73
C LEU A 33 -4.45 18.79 1.70
N THR A 34 -5.67 18.63 1.21
CA THR A 34 -6.89 18.60 2.04
C THR A 34 -7.45 17.18 2.22
N SER A 35 -6.97 16.23 1.42
CA SER A 35 -7.37 14.83 1.48
C SER A 35 -6.24 13.92 1.00
N ALA A 36 -6.20 12.70 1.52
CA ALA A 36 -5.31 11.64 1.07
C ALA A 36 -6.10 10.35 0.79
N THR A 37 -5.50 9.45 0.03
CA THR A 37 -5.97 8.06 -0.06
C THR A 37 -5.04 7.20 0.76
N CYS A 38 -5.55 6.45 1.73
CA CYS A 38 -4.78 5.42 2.41
C CYS A 38 -4.88 4.11 1.62
N ALA A 39 -3.72 3.54 1.29
CA ALA A 39 -3.61 2.16 0.82
C ALA A 39 -3.52 1.26 2.05
N ARG A 40 -4.55 0.44 2.27
CA ARG A 40 -4.59 -0.56 3.34
C ARG A 40 -4.53 -1.94 2.73
N VAL A 41 -3.66 -2.80 3.25
CA VAL A 41 -3.50 -4.17 2.78
C VAL A 41 -3.82 -5.13 3.91
N ARG A 42 -4.67 -6.11 3.61
CA ARG A 42 -4.75 -7.37 4.38
C ARG A 42 -3.86 -8.39 3.68
N MET A 43 -2.83 -8.86 4.34
CA MET A 43 -1.94 -9.88 3.80
C MET A 43 -2.15 -11.19 4.55
N THR A 44 -2.34 -12.27 3.80
CA THR A 44 -2.38 -13.64 4.32
C THR A 44 -1.03 -14.28 4.07
N VAL A 45 -0.51 -14.94 5.09
CA VAL A 45 0.72 -15.75 5.02
C VAL A 45 0.40 -17.18 5.39
N ARG A 46 1.21 -18.12 4.91
CA ARG A 46 1.06 -19.55 5.19
C ARG A 46 2.39 -20.16 5.61
N ASP A 47 2.34 -21.04 6.60
CA ASP A 47 3.49 -21.86 7.00
C ASP A 47 3.63 -23.13 6.13
N ALA A 48 4.69 -23.91 6.36
CA ALA A 48 4.92 -25.17 5.65
C ALA A 48 3.92 -26.29 5.99
N ALA A 49 3.21 -26.18 7.13
CA ALA A 49 2.16 -27.12 7.53
C ALA A 49 0.79 -26.77 6.92
N GLY A 50 0.70 -25.65 6.21
CA GLY A 50 -0.51 -25.17 5.56
C GLY A 50 -1.37 -24.24 6.41
N SER A 51 -0.97 -23.93 7.65
CA SER A 51 -1.69 -23.01 8.53
C SER A 51 -1.59 -21.59 8.01
N ALA A 52 -2.72 -20.87 8.00
CA ALA A 52 -2.79 -19.51 7.51
C ALA A 52 -3.00 -18.50 8.64
N ALA A 53 -2.30 -17.37 8.55
CA ALA A 53 -2.50 -16.20 9.40
C ALA A 53 -2.64 -14.94 8.53
N HIS A 54 -3.26 -13.89 9.07
CA HIS A 54 -3.39 -12.64 8.34
C HIS A 54 -3.01 -11.43 9.20
N GLY A 55 -2.41 -10.44 8.55
CA GLY A 55 -2.02 -9.16 9.13
C GLY A 55 -2.54 -7.99 8.32
N TRP A 56 -2.58 -6.82 8.96
CA TRP A 56 -3.00 -5.57 8.34
C TRP A 56 -1.87 -4.56 8.37
N GLY A 57 -1.68 -3.84 7.27
CA GLY A 57 -0.77 -2.70 7.19
C GLY A 57 -1.39 -1.59 6.35
N GLU A 58 -1.06 -0.35 6.65
CA GLU A 58 -1.56 0.80 5.89
C GLU A 58 -0.54 1.91 5.76
N THR A 59 -0.66 2.67 4.67
CA THR A 59 0.11 3.89 4.45
C THR A 59 -0.69 4.90 3.61
N PRO A 60 -0.66 6.20 3.95
CA PRO A 60 -1.18 7.25 3.08
C PRO A 60 -0.39 7.30 1.76
N LEU A 61 -1.08 7.39 0.62
CA LEU A 61 -0.48 7.73 -0.66
C LEU A 61 -0.10 9.20 -0.65
N SER A 62 1.09 9.49 -0.13
CA SER A 62 1.64 10.84 0.01
C SER A 62 2.16 11.37 -1.33
N VAL A 63 1.26 11.56 -2.30
CA VAL A 63 1.60 11.96 -3.68
C VAL A 63 2.57 13.15 -3.76
N PRO A 64 2.38 14.25 -2.99
CA PRO A 64 3.27 15.40 -3.08
C PRO A 64 4.71 15.11 -2.63
N TRP A 65 4.89 14.16 -1.71
CA TRP A 65 6.20 13.83 -1.13
C TRP A 65 6.86 12.63 -1.82
N ALA A 66 6.10 11.58 -2.09
CA ALA A 66 6.58 10.36 -2.73
C ALA A 66 6.97 10.59 -4.21
N TRP A 67 6.34 11.56 -4.88
CA TRP A 67 6.64 11.89 -6.26
C TRP A 67 6.50 13.39 -6.56
N PRO A 68 7.52 14.21 -6.24
CA PRO A 68 7.54 15.62 -6.63
C PRO A 68 7.67 15.72 -8.17
N SER A 69 6.73 16.41 -8.82
CA SER A 69 6.69 16.54 -10.28
C SER A 69 5.89 17.77 -10.71
N ARG A 70 6.03 18.17 -11.99
CA ARG A 70 5.15 19.15 -12.65
C ARG A 70 3.84 18.54 -13.16
N LEU A 71 3.73 17.20 -13.14
CA LEU A 71 2.49 16.51 -13.48
C LEU A 71 1.38 16.86 -12.48
N SER A 72 0.13 16.81 -12.94
CA SER A 72 -1.01 17.03 -12.06
C SER A 72 -1.05 16.03 -10.91
N TYR A 73 -1.66 16.43 -9.79
CA TYR A 73 -1.85 15.56 -8.64
C TYR A 73 -2.57 14.26 -9.04
N ASN A 74 -3.67 14.36 -9.79
CA ASN A 74 -4.49 13.20 -10.18
C ASN A 74 -3.69 12.19 -11.02
N GLN A 75 -2.92 12.66 -12.00
CA GLN A 75 -2.08 11.76 -12.81
C GLN A 75 -1.09 10.96 -11.97
N ARG A 76 -0.44 11.61 -11.00
CA ARG A 76 0.49 10.92 -10.08
C ARG A 76 -0.25 10.01 -9.11
N HIS A 77 -1.39 10.45 -8.58
CA HIS A 77 -2.22 9.68 -7.67
C HIS A 77 -2.71 8.38 -8.32
N ASP A 78 -3.22 8.45 -9.55
CA ASP A 78 -3.66 7.29 -10.30
C ASP A 78 -2.50 6.34 -10.63
N ALA A 79 -1.33 6.89 -10.98
CA ALA A 79 -0.12 6.08 -11.19
C ALA A 79 0.32 5.34 -9.91
N LEU A 80 0.30 6.02 -8.76
CA LEU A 80 0.59 5.42 -7.45
C LEU A 80 -0.42 4.32 -7.10
N ARG A 81 -1.72 4.54 -7.34
CA ARG A 81 -2.75 3.51 -7.13
C ARG A 81 -2.56 2.30 -8.03
N ALA A 82 -2.30 2.53 -9.32
CA ALA A 82 -2.02 1.46 -10.28
C ALA A 82 -0.78 0.65 -9.86
N PHE A 83 0.25 1.32 -9.35
CA PHE A 83 1.43 0.65 -8.81
C PHE A 83 1.12 -0.20 -7.57
N CYS A 84 0.31 0.31 -6.63
CA CYS A 84 -0.12 -0.48 -5.46
C CYS A 84 -0.90 -1.74 -5.86
N ILE A 85 -1.77 -1.67 -6.88
CA ILE A 85 -2.50 -2.84 -7.40
C ILE A 85 -1.51 -3.88 -7.91
N ARG A 86 -0.56 -3.47 -8.77
CA ARG A 86 0.48 -4.38 -9.29
C ARG A 86 1.31 -5.01 -8.18
N LEU A 87 1.64 -4.26 -7.14
CA LEU A 87 2.35 -4.79 -5.98
C LEU A 87 1.52 -5.85 -5.25
N ALA A 88 0.24 -5.60 -5.00
CA ALA A 88 -0.64 -6.56 -4.32
C ALA A 88 -0.70 -7.90 -5.08
N ASP A 89 -0.83 -7.85 -6.41
CA ASP A 89 -0.84 -9.04 -7.27
C ASP A 89 0.51 -9.79 -7.24
N ALA A 90 1.62 -9.04 -7.31
CA ALA A 90 2.96 -9.61 -7.28
C ALA A 90 3.27 -10.29 -5.94
N TRP A 91 2.87 -9.67 -4.82
CA TRP A 91 3.06 -10.23 -3.48
C TRP A 91 2.26 -11.51 -3.24
N ALA A 92 1.11 -11.68 -3.89
CA ALA A 92 0.35 -12.93 -3.82
C ALA A 92 1.04 -14.11 -4.55
N SER A 93 2.03 -13.81 -5.40
CA SER A 93 2.69 -14.79 -6.29
C SER A 93 4.17 -15.04 -5.94
N PHE A 94 4.67 -14.49 -4.82
CA PHE A 94 6.07 -14.54 -4.40
C PHE A 94 6.31 -15.65 -3.36
#